data_AF-A0A6J4JF82-F1
#
_entry.id   AF-A0A6J4JF82-F1
#
_cell.length_a   1.000
_cell.length_b   1.000
_cell.length_c   1.000
_cell.angle_alpha   90.00
_cell.angle_beta   90.00
_cell.angle_gamma   90.00
#
_symmetry.space_group_name_H-M   'P 1'
#
loop_
_entity.id
_entity.type
_entity.pdbx_description
1 polymer ?
#
loop_
_entity_poly.entity_id
_entity_poly.type
_entity_poly.pdbx_seq_one_letter_code
_entity_poly.pdbx_strand_id
1 'polypeptide(L)'
;MYEKYEKEGRARKTIKAQELWFAILESQTETGTPYMLFKDHANSKSNQQNLGTIKSSNLCTEIIEYTAPDEIAVCNLASLALPRYVKDENGRKAFDHQKLYEVTYHVTKNLNKVIDINYYPVPEAKNSNMRHRPIGLGIQGLADTFIALRMPFESEEAAQLNKDIFETIYFAAMTASKDLAKKDG
;
A
#
# COMPACT_ATOMS: atom_id res chain seq x y z
N MET A 1 7.93 3.61 27.26
CA MET A 1 8.46 2.25 27.55
C MET A 1 9.97 2.20 27.39
N TYR A 2 10.51 2.52 26.20
CA TYR A 2 11.95 2.50 25.92
C TYR A 2 12.80 3.25 26.96
N GLU A 3 12.54 4.55 27.18
CA GLU A 3 13.29 5.37 28.15
C GLU A 3 13.21 4.87 29.61
N LYS A 4 12.11 4.20 29.98
CA LYS A 4 11.98 3.59 31.31
C LYS A 4 12.97 2.45 31.46
N TYR A 5 13.12 1.59 30.45
CA TYR A 5 14.06 0.49 30.47
C TYR A 5 15.52 0.94 30.41
N GLU A 6 15.80 2.06 29.74
CA GLU A 6 17.12 2.68 29.80
C GLU A 6 17.44 3.15 31.23
N LYS A 7 16.51 3.85 31.89
CA LYS A 7 16.68 4.31 33.29
C LYS A 7 16.81 3.16 34.30
N GLU A 8 16.14 2.03 34.05
CA GLU A 8 16.23 0.81 34.86
C GLU A 8 17.52 0.00 34.61
N GLY A 9 18.39 0.42 33.68
CA GLY A 9 19.64 -0.30 33.38
C GLY A 9 19.43 -1.65 32.69
N ARG A 10 18.32 -1.82 31.96
CA ARG A 10 17.96 -3.10 31.31
C ARG A 10 18.62 -3.31 29.93
N ALA A 11 19.44 -2.37 29.48
CA ALA A 11 20.16 -2.47 28.22
C ALA A 11 21.25 -3.55 28.28
N ARG A 12 21.40 -4.34 27.21
CA ARG A 12 22.52 -5.29 27.08
C ARG A 12 23.80 -4.61 26.58
N LYS A 13 23.66 -3.59 25.74
CA LYS A 13 24.76 -2.80 25.15
C LYS A 13 24.24 -1.40 24.82
N THR A 14 25.06 -0.40 25.07
CA THR A 14 24.79 1.00 24.68
C THR A 14 25.83 1.42 23.64
N ILE A 15 25.38 2.02 22.54
CA ILE A 15 26.22 2.50 21.43
C ILE A 15 25.77 3.90 21.00
N LYS A 16 26.58 4.60 20.19
CA LYS A 16 26.13 5.85 19.57
C LYS A 16 25.14 5.55 18.45
N ALA A 17 24.04 6.31 18.38
CA ALA A 17 23.04 6.13 17.32
C ALA A 17 23.64 6.25 15.90
N GLN A 18 24.62 7.14 15.71
CA GLN A 18 25.32 7.31 14.44
C GLN A 18 26.12 6.07 14.02
N GLU A 19 26.66 5.28 14.96
CA GLU A 19 27.37 4.04 14.63
C GLU A 19 26.43 3.03 13.98
N LEU A 20 25.22 2.86 14.52
CA LEU A 20 24.18 2.01 13.91
C LEU A 20 23.72 2.57 12.57
N TRP A 21 23.57 3.89 12.46
CA TRP A 21 23.17 4.54 11.20
C TRP A 21 24.20 4.30 10.09
N PHE A 22 25.50 4.45 10.37
CA PHE A 22 26.54 4.18 9.39
C PHE A 22 26.56 2.71 8.97
N ALA A 23 26.35 1.77 9.89
CA ALA A 23 26.24 0.35 9.54
C ALA A 23 25.06 0.06 8.60
N ILE A 24 23.91 0.74 8.78
CA ILE A 24 22.76 0.63 7.87
C ILE A 24 23.14 1.16 6.47
N LEU A 25 23.79 2.32 6.40
CA LEU A 25 24.20 2.92 5.13
C LEU A 25 25.25 2.09 4.39
N GLU A 26 26.21 1.50 5.11
CA GLU A 26 27.22 0.60 4.55
C GLU A 26 26.54 -0.62 3.92
N SER A 27 25.64 -1.29 4.66
CA SER A 27 24.87 -2.42 4.14
C SER A 27 24.03 -2.05 2.90
N GLN A 28 23.41 -0.87 2.89
CA GLN A 28 22.64 -0.37 1.75
C GLN A 28 23.52 -0.06 0.54
N THR A 29 24.72 0.45 0.77
CA THR A 29 25.69 0.74 -0.29
C THR A 29 26.18 -0.56 -0.94
N GLU A 30 26.42 -1.60 -0.14
CA GLU A 30 26.92 -2.88 -0.64
C GLU A 30 25.84 -3.75 -1.30
N THR A 31 24.63 -3.75 -0.75
CA THR A 31 23.59 -4.74 -1.10
C THR A 31 22.28 -4.15 -1.61
N GLY A 32 22.10 -2.83 -1.49
CA GLY A 32 20.81 -2.17 -1.72
C GLY A 32 19.78 -2.40 -0.60
N THR A 33 20.15 -3.07 0.50
CA THR A 33 19.27 -3.42 1.63
C THR A 33 19.96 -3.07 2.97
N PRO A 34 19.25 -2.91 4.11
CA PRO A 34 17.83 -3.21 4.35
C PRO A 34 16.87 -2.19 3.74
N TYR A 35 15.61 -2.62 3.57
CA TYR A 35 14.51 -1.71 3.31
C TYR A 35 14.27 -0.76 4.49
N MET A 36 13.74 0.42 4.19
CA MET A 36 13.45 1.45 5.19
C MET A 36 11.95 1.58 5.41
N LEU A 37 11.49 1.23 6.60
CA LEU A 37 10.09 1.37 7.00
C LEU A 37 9.98 2.11 8.33
N PHE A 38 9.13 3.14 8.37
CA PHE A 38 8.94 3.97 9.56
C PHE A 38 7.74 3.48 10.36
N LYS A 39 8.00 2.64 11.36
CA LYS A 39 6.99 1.98 12.21
C LYS A 39 5.88 2.91 12.70
N ASP A 40 6.24 4.09 13.20
CA ASP A 40 5.26 5.01 13.80
C ASP A 40 4.32 5.61 12.75
N HIS A 41 4.82 5.90 11.55
CA HIS A 41 3.99 6.34 10.42
C HIS A 41 3.11 5.21 9.89
N ALA A 42 3.63 3.99 9.83
CA ALA A 42 2.87 2.81 9.41
C ALA A 42 1.70 2.53 10.37
N ASN A 43 1.93 2.65 11.68
CA ASN A 43 0.91 2.39 12.69
C ASN A 43 -0.11 3.54 12.82
N SER A 44 0.35 4.80 12.90
CA SER A 44 -0.55 5.95 13.16
C SER A 44 -1.53 6.25 12.02
N LYS A 45 -1.20 5.83 10.79
CA LYS A 45 -2.01 6.07 9.59
C LYS A 45 -2.75 4.82 9.10
N SER A 46 -2.68 3.71 9.83
CA SER A 46 -3.37 2.48 9.42
C SER A 46 -4.84 2.48 9.88
N ASN A 47 -5.74 2.06 9.00
CA ASN A 47 -7.13 1.76 9.36
C ASN A 47 -7.26 0.50 10.24
N GLN A 48 -6.20 -0.31 10.35
CA GLN A 48 -6.12 -1.49 11.22
C GLN A 48 -5.47 -1.20 12.58
N GLN A 49 -5.18 0.06 12.92
CA GLN A 49 -4.54 0.41 14.20
C GLN A 49 -5.35 -0.02 15.44
N ASN A 50 -6.66 -0.23 15.27
CA ASN A 50 -7.56 -0.77 16.29
C ASN A 50 -7.28 -2.23 16.66
N LEU A 51 -6.55 -2.99 15.83
CA LEU A 51 -6.19 -4.39 16.09
C LEU A 51 -4.95 -4.52 16.99
N GLY A 52 -4.16 -3.45 17.10
CA GLY A 52 -2.91 -3.39 17.85
C GLY A 52 -1.73 -2.95 16.98
N THR A 53 -0.52 -3.07 17.53
CA THR A 53 0.70 -2.63 16.83
C THR A 53 1.04 -3.55 15.67
N ILE A 54 1.07 -3.00 14.45
CA ILE A 54 1.61 -3.65 13.25
C ILE A 54 3.13 -3.76 13.38
N LYS A 55 3.64 -4.99 13.21
CA LYS A 55 5.03 -5.35 13.55
C LYS A 55 5.98 -5.40 12.37
N SER A 56 5.48 -5.54 11.14
CA SER A 56 6.27 -5.64 9.92
C SER A 56 5.45 -5.22 8.70
N SER A 57 6.10 -5.17 7.55
CA SER A 57 5.46 -5.17 6.23
C SER A 57 5.59 -6.55 5.58
N ASN A 58 5.36 -6.65 4.28
CA ASN A 58 5.57 -7.83 3.43
C ASN A 58 6.94 -7.79 2.72
N LEU A 59 7.15 -8.73 1.80
CA LEU A 59 8.37 -8.85 1.00
C LEU A 59 8.69 -7.59 0.17
N CYS A 60 7.66 -6.95 -0.40
CA CYS A 60 7.83 -5.84 -1.34
C CYS A 60 7.58 -4.46 -0.71
N THR A 61 7.40 -4.40 0.62
CA THR A 61 7.31 -3.19 1.46
C THR A 61 6.06 -2.32 1.30
N GLU A 62 5.09 -2.71 0.49
CA GLU A 62 3.87 -1.95 0.19
C GLU A 62 2.70 -2.27 1.12
N ILE A 63 2.69 -3.46 1.74
CA ILE A 63 1.57 -3.92 2.58
C ILE A 63 1.88 -3.70 4.06
N ILE A 64 0.95 -3.04 4.75
CA ILE A 64 1.01 -2.71 6.17
C ILE A 64 -0.25 -3.26 6.83
N GLU A 65 -0.19 -4.53 7.22
CA GLU A 65 -1.32 -5.27 7.81
C GLU A 65 -0.94 -5.87 9.16
N TYR A 66 -1.93 -6.01 10.04
CA TYR A 66 -1.76 -6.59 11.37
C TYR A 66 -1.44 -8.09 11.31
N THR A 67 -0.59 -8.55 12.23
CA THR A 67 -0.27 -9.98 12.41
C THR A 67 -0.21 -10.36 13.89
N ALA A 68 -0.66 -11.57 14.19
CA ALA A 68 -0.69 -12.16 15.52
C ALA A 68 -0.37 -13.68 15.43
N PRO A 69 -0.12 -14.38 16.55
CA PRO A 69 0.14 -15.82 16.51
C PRO A 69 -0.93 -16.66 15.79
N ASP A 70 -2.18 -16.19 15.77
CA ASP A 70 -3.34 -16.82 15.12
C ASP A 70 -3.78 -16.10 13.82
N GLU A 71 -3.03 -15.08 13.37
CA GLU A 71 -3.35 -14.27 12.19
C GLU A 71 -2.11 -14.01 11.34
N ILE A 72 -2.10 -14.61 10.14
CA ILE A 72 -1.11 -14.33 9.09
C ILE A 72 -1.78 -13.46 8.04
N ALA A 73 -1.32 -12.22 7.87
CA ALA A 73 -1.83 -11.27 6.88
C ALA A 73 -1.69 -11.80 5.44
N VAL A 74 -2.61 -11.42 4.54
CA VAL A 74 -2.68 -11.93 3.16
C VAL A 74 -2.89 -10.79 2.18
N CYS A 75 -2.02 -10.70 1.18
CA CYS A 75 -2.05 -9.63 0.19
C CYS A 75 -2.85 -10.05 -1.06
N ASN A 76 -4.06 -9.50 -1.25
CA ASN A 76 -4.89 -9.71 -2.44
C ASN A 76 -4.67 -8.55 -3.43
N LEU A 77 -3.87 -8.77 -4.49
CA LEU A 77 -3.31 -7.68 -5.30
C LEU A 77 -3.83 -7.63 -6.73
N ALA A 78 -4.01 -6.41 -7.26
CA ALA A 78 -4.18 -6.15 -8.70
C ALA A 78 -3.57 -4.79 -9.07
N SER A 79 -3.27 -4.57 -10.35
CA SER A 79 -2.73 -3.30 -10.84
C SER A 79 -3.51 -2.72 -12.02
N LEU A 80 -3.70 -1.40 -12.00
CA LEU A 80 -4.39 -0.63 -13.04
C LEU A 80 -3.37 -0.10 -14.05
N ALA A 81 -3.54 -0.43 -15.33
CA ALA A 81 -2.67 0.03 -16.40
C ALA A 81 -3.01 1.47 -16.81
N LEU A 82 -2.37 2.44 -16.17
CA LEU A 82 -2.68 3.87 -16.31
C LEU A 82 -2.71 4.40 -17.76
N PRO A 83 -1.84 3.95 -18.69
CA PRO A 83 -1.87 4.44 -20.07
C PRO A 83 -3.18 4.18 -20.81
N ARG A 84 -3.99 3.20 -20.34
CA ARG A 84 -5.31 2.89 -20.93
C ARG A 84 -6.35 3.97 -20.71
N TYR A 85 -6.10 4.91 -19.79
CA TYR A 85 -7.02 6.00 -19.48
C TYR A 85 -6.60 7.31 -20.15
N VAL A 86 -5.58 7.32 -21.02
CA VAL A 86 -5.26 8.50 -21.83
C VAL A 86 -6.14 8.49 -23.08
N LYS A 87 -6.99 9.50 -23.23
CA LYS A 87 -7.81 9.73 -24.42
C LYS A 87 -7.16 10.75 -25.33
N ASP A 88 -7.45 10.63 -26.62
CA ASP A 88 -7.16 11.66 -27.62
C ASP A 88 -8.49 12.19 -28.14
N GLU A 89 -8.78 13.46 -27.85
CA GLU A 89 -9.95 14.17 -28.36
C GLU A 89 -9.47 15.31 -29.27
N ASN A 90 -9.53 15.07 -30.59
CA ASN A 90 -9.17 16.03 -31.63
C ASN A 90 -7.73 16.58 -31.50
N GLY A 91 -6.76 15.73 -31.15
CA GLY A 91 -5.35 16.10 -31.01
C GLY A 91 -4.98 16.64 -29.62
N ARG A 92 -5.95 16.75 -28.70
CA ARG A 92 -5.71 17.07 -27.30
C ARG A 92 -5.79 15.78 -26.49
N LYS A 93 -4.67 15.40 -25.88
CA LYS A 93 -4.64 14.26 -24.97
C LYS A 93 -5.05 14.67 -23.56
N ALA A 94 -5.90 13.87 -22.93
CA ALA A 94 -6.38 14.08 -21.57
C ALA A 94 -6.49 12.75 -20.82
N PHE A 95 -6.38 12.81 -19.49
CA PHE A 95 -6.55 11.64 -18.64
C PHE A 95 -8.03 11.45 -18.25
N ASP A 96 -8.55 10.24 -18.42
CA ASP A 96 -9.94 9.89 -18.16
C ASP A 96 -10.12 9.30 -16.75
N HIS A 97 -10.33 10.21 -15.79
CA HIS A 97 -10.63 9.85 -14.40
C HIS A 97 -11.94 9.07 -14.26
N GLN A 98 -12.95 9.33 -15.10
CA GLN A 98 -14.23 8.61 -15.04
C GLN A 98 -14.03 7.13 -15.38
N LYS A 99 -13.23 6.82 -16.42
CA LYS A 99 -12.95 5.43 -16.76
C LYS A 99 -12.06 4.74 -15.73
N LEU A 100 -11.08 5.45 -15.16
CA LEU A 100 -10.27 4.94 -14.05
C LEU A 100 -11.16 4.58 -12.86
N TYR A 101 -12.12 5.44 -12.51
CA TYR A 101 -13.10 5.18 -11.44
C TYR A 101 -13.90 3.91 -11.70
N GLU A 102 -14.51 3.77 -12.88
CA GLU A 102 -15.32 2.61 -13.25
C GLU A 102 -14.54 1.30 -13.13
N VAL A 103 -13.34 1.26 -13.69
CA VAL A 103 -12.51 0.05 -13.67
C VAL A 103 -12.08 -0.27 -12.25
N THR A 104 -11.62 0.73 -11.49
CA THR A 104 -11.21 0.53 -10.09
C THR A 104 -12.36 -0.03 -9.24
N TYR A 105 -13.56 0.51 -9.39
CA TYR A 105 -14.76 0.02 -8.70
C TYR A 105 -14.99 -1.48 -8.95
N HIS A 106 -14.83 -1.94 -10.21
CA HIS A 106 -14.96 -3.35 -10.54
C HIS A 106 -13.81 -4.22 -10.02
N VAL A 107 -12.56 -3.73 -10.09
CA VAL A 107 -11.39 -4.47 -9.57
C VAL A 107 -11.49 -4.65 -8.06
N THR A 108 -11.95 -3.65 -7.31
CA THR A 108 -12.25 -3.78 -5.87
C THR A 108 -13.22 -4.93 -5.59
N LYS A 109 -14.31 -5.04 -6.37
CA LYS A 109 -15.28 -6.13 -6.22
C LYS A 109 -14.70 -7.49 -6.59
N ASN A 110 -13.81 -7.53 -7.58
CA ASN A 110 -13.12 -8.76 -7.96
C ASN A 110 -12.20 -9.25 -6.85
N LEU A 111 -11.37 -8.37 -6.28
CA LEU A 111 -10.49 -8.71 -5.16
C LEU A 111 -11.28 -9.12 -3.91
N ASN A 112 -12.43 -8.51 -3.64
CA ASN A 112 -13.29 -8.96 -2.55
C ASN A 112 -13.78 -10.41 -2.75
N LYS A 113 -14.11 -10.80 -3.99
CA LYS A 113 -14.48 -12.20 -4.30
C LYS A 113 -13.30 -13.15 -4.18
N VAL A 114 -12.09 -12.70 -4.54
CA VAL A 114 -10.85 -13.49 -4.42
C VAL A 114 -10.67 -13.95 -2.98
N ILE A 115 -10.92 -13.09 -1.99
CA ILE A 115 -10.84 -13.45 -0.56
C ILE A 115 -11.69 -14.71 -0.25
N ASP A 116 -12.90 -14.83 -0.81
CA ASP A 116 -13.79 -15.95 -0.49
C ASP A 116 -13.42 -17.24 -1.22
N ILE A 117 -12.90 -17.13 -2.45
CA ILE A 117 -12.58 -18.31 -3.29
C ILE A 117 -11.13 -18.78 -3.14
N ASN A 118 -10.27 -18.00 -2.48
CA ASN A 118 -8.86 -18.30 -2.38
C ASN A 118 -8.62 -19.61 -1.60
N TYR A 119 -7.64 -20.39 -2.06
CA TYR A 119 -7.14 -21.53 -1.30
C TYR A 119 -6.05 -21.04 -0.33
N TYR A 120 -6.34 -21.11 0.97
CA TYR A 120 -5.40 -20.68 2.00
C TYR A 120 -4.49 -21.84 2.42
N PRO A 121 -3.16 -21.68 2.37
CA PRO A 121 -2.22 -22.76 2.70
C PRO A 121 -2.18 -23.08 4.20
N VAL A 122 -2.58 -22.12 5.06
CA VAL A 122 -2.60 -22.25 6.52
C VAL A 122 -3.86 -21.59 7.09
N PRO A 123 -4.44 -22.13 8.19
CA PRO A 123 -5.70 -21.63 8.74
C PRO A 123 -5.61 -20.19 9.28
N GLU A 124 -4.47 -19.76 9.80
CA GLU A 124 -4.22 -18.41 10.31
C GLU A 124 -4.34 -17.35 9.19
N ALA A 125 -3.98 -17.73 7.96
CA ALA A 125 -4.12 -16.88 6.79
C ALA A 125 -5.60 -16.68 6.41
N LYS A 126 -6.38 -17.77 6.44
CA LYS A 126 -7.83 -17.71 6.24
C LYS A 126 -8.50 -16.89 7.35
N ASN A 127 -8.08 -17.10 8.61
CA ASN A 127 -8.60 -16.36 9.77
C ASN A 127 -8.43 -14.84 9.59
N SER A 128 -7.19 -14.40 9.27
CA SER A 128 -6.89 -12.98 9.06
C SER A 128 -7.69 -12.37 7.91
N ASN A 129 -7.65 -13.00 6.73
CA ASN A 129 -8.27 -12.44 5.53
C ASN A 129 -9.81 -12.40 5.62
N MET A 130 -10.43 -13.39 6.27
CA MET A 130 -11.89 -13.40 6.47
C MET A 130 -12.37 -12.38 7.52
N ARG A 131 -11.52 -12.03 8.50
CA ARG A 131 -11.85 -11.04 9.54
C ARG A 131 -11.71 -9.60 9.06
N HIS A 132 -10.66 -9.30 8.29
CA HIS A 132 -10.28 -7.91 7.98
C HIS A 132 -10.42 -7.55 6.50
N ARG A 133 -10.52 -8.55 5.64
CA ARG A 133 -10.73 -8.44 4.19
C ARG A 133 -9.88 -7.38 3.47
N PRO A 134 -8.56 -7.29 3.72
CA PRO A 134 -7.71 -6.31 3.06
C PRO A 134 -7.51 -6.62 1.57
N ILE A 135 -7.38 -5.58 0.76
CA ILE A 135 -7.03 -5.66 -0.67
C ILE A 135 -5.98 -4.61 -1.03
N GLY A 136 -5.14 -4.92 -2.01
CA GLY A 136 -4.12 -4.01 -2.53
C GLY A 136 -4.36 -3.66 -3.99
N LEU A 137 -4.65 -2.38 -4.25
CA LEU A 137 -4.79 -1.83 -5.61
C LEU A 137 -3.53 -1.02 -5.95
N GLY A 138 -2.75 -1.53 -6.89
CA GLY A 138 -1.58 -0.86 -7.43
C GLY A 138 -1.84 -0.24 -8.81
N ILE A 139 -0.78 0.32 -9.37
CA ILE A 139 -0.76 0.89 -10.72
C ILE A 139 0.45 0.35 -11.50
N GLN A 140 0.38 0.47 -12.82
CA GLN A 140 1.52 0.30 -13.72
C GLN A 140 1.45 1.33 -14.85
N GLY A 141 2.60 1.68 -15.43
CA GLY A 141 2.69 2.61 -16.56
C GLY A 141 2.46 4.08 -16.22
N LEU A 142 2.83 4.53 -15.01
CA LEU A 142 2.76 5.95 -14.64
C LEU A 142 3.64 6.83 -15.55
N ALA A 143 4.88 6.40 -15.78
CA ALA A 143 5.80 7.10 -16.67
C ALA A 143 5.27 7.16 -18.11
N ASP A 144 4.76 6.06 -18.65
CA ASP A 144 4.14 5.99 -19.98
C ASP A 144 2.94 6.94 -20.10
N THR A 145 2.16 7.08 -19.03
CA THR A 145 1.02 8.01 -18.96
C THR A 145 1.49 9.46 -19.07
N PHE A 146 2.51 9.84 -18.30
CA PHE A 146 3.10 11.18 -18.38
C PHE A 146 3.73 11.46 -19.75
N ILE A 147 4.45 10.48 -20.32
CA ILE A 147 5.01 10.58 -21.68
C ILE A 147 3.89 10.79 -22.71
N ALA A 148 2.81 10.02 -22.62
CA ALA A 148 1.68 10.13 -23.53
C ALA A 148 1.02 11.51 -23.47
N LEU A 149 0.92 12.10 -22.28
CA LEU A 149 0.38 13.43 -22.01
C LEU A 149 1.38 14.57 -22.22
N ARG A 150 2.63 14.26 -22.60
CA ARG A 150 3.73 15.23 -22.77
C ARG A 150 4.07 16.00 -21.49
N MET A 151 3.96 15.33 -20.35
CA MET A 151 4.30 15.86 -19.03
C MET A 151 5.67 15.31 -18.59
N PRO A 152 6.69 16.15 -18.36
CA PRO A 152 7.89 15.72 -17.66
C PRO A 152 7.54 15.19 -16.26
N PHE A 153 8.21 14.14 -15.80
CA PHE A 153 7.86 13.48 -14.54
C PHE A 153 7.89 14.44 -13.33
N GLU A 154 8.81 15.40 -13.35
CA GLU A 154 9.03 16.36 -12.27
C GLU A 154 8.22 17.67 -12.44
N SER A 155 7.34 17.75 -13.45
CA SER A 155 6.55 18.96 -13.70
C SER A 155 5.40 19.13 -12.70
N GLU A 156 4.95 20.36 -12.48
CA GLU A 156 3.82 20.64 -11.59
C GLU A 156 2.53 19.95 -12.06
N GLU A 157 2.32 19.86 -13.37
CA GLU A 157 1.17 19.19 -13.97
C GLU A 157 1.21 17.68 -13.74
N ALA A 158 2.38 17.04 -13.86
CA ALA A 158 2.55 15.62 -13.53
C ALA A 158 2.32 15.35 -12.04
N ALA A 159 2.83 16.24 -11.17
CA ALA A 159 2.62 16.14 -9.72
C ALA A 159 1.15 16.30 -9.33
N GLN A 160 0.41 17.19 -10.00
CA GLN A 160 -1.03 17.34 -9.77
C GLN A 160 -1.81 16.14 -10.30
N LEU A 161 -1.54 15.70 -11.54
CA LEU A 161 -2.18 14.52 -12.10
C LEU A 161 -1.93 13.26 -11.26
N ASN A 162 -0.72 13.11 -10.69
CA ASN A 162 -0.42 12.04 -9.75
C ASN A 162 -1.40 12.04 -8.56
N LYS A 163 -1.65 13.19 -7.93
CA LYS A 163 -2.63 13.31 -6.83
C LYS A 163 -4.02 12.91 -7.30
N ASP A 164 -4.45 13.44 -8.43
CA ASP A 164 -5.80 13.23 -8.96
C ASP A 164 -6.04 11.75 -9.33
N ILE A 165 -5.04 11.07 -9.88
CA ILE A 165 -5.09 9.63 -10.19
C ILE A 165 -5.29 8.82 -8.90
N PHE A 166 -4.46 9.05 -7.88
CA PHE A 166 -4.54 8.30 -6.63
C PHE A 166 -5.80 8.65 -5.82
N GLU A 167 -6.27 9.90 -5.86
CA GLU A 167 -7.56 10.30 -5.30
C GLU A 167 -8.71 9.55 -5.98
N THR A 168 -8.70 9.48 -7.31
CA THR A 168 -9.72 8.75 -8.09
C THR A 168 -9.75 7.26 -7.72
N ILE A 169 -8.58 6.61 -7.64
CA ILE A 169 -8.47 5.19 -7.27
C ILE A 169 -9.01 4.97 -5.86
N TYR A 170 -8.57 5.79 -4.89
CA TYR A 170 -9.00 5.67 -3.51
C TYR A 170 -10.50 5.88 -3.36
N PHE A 171 -11.04 6.94 -3.99
CA PHE A 171 -12.47 7.24 -3.95
C PHE A 171 -13.33 6.12 -4.57
N ALA A 172 -12.90 5.58 -5.71
CA ALA A 172 -13.59 4.47 -6.38
C ALA A 172 -13.57 3.19 -5.54
N ALA A 173 -12.41 2.85 -4.97
CA ALA A 173 -12.25 1.66 -4.12
C ALA A 173 -13.10 1.76 -2.85
N MET A 174 -13.09 2.92 -2.18
CA MET A 174 -13.93 3.16 -1.00
C MET A 174 -15.41 3.16 -1.35
N THR A 175 -15.79 3.66 -2.53
CA THR A 175 -17.18 3.62 -2.99
C THR A 175 -17.66 2.19 -3.24
N ALA A 176 -16.86 1.38 -3.93
CA ALA A 176 -17.14 -0.04 -4.14
C ALA A 176 -17.21 -0.82 -2.83
N SER A 177 -16.27 -0.59 -1.92
CA SER A 177 -16.22 -1.23 -0.60
C SER A 177 -17.46 -0.88 0.23
N LYS A 178 -17.83 0.40 0.30
CA LYS A 178 -19.06 0.86 0.96
C LYS A 178 -20.31 0.26 0.34
N ASP A 179 -20.39 0.13 -0.98
CA ASP A 179 -21.54 -0.51 -1.64
C ASP A 179 -21.61 -2.02 -1.38
N LEU A 180 -20.47 -2.71 -1.23
CA LEU A 180 -20.41 -4.10 -0.78
C LEU A 180 -20.86 -4.22 0.68
N ALA A 181 -20.42 -3.34 1.57
CA ALA A 181 -20.87 -3.32 2.97
C ALA A 181 -22.39 -3.12 3.09
N LYS A 182 -22.99 -2.23 2.28
CA LYS A 182 -24.47 -2.08 2.21
C LYS A 182 -25.20 -3.37 1.84
N LYS A 183 -24.55 -4.25 1.08
CA LYS A 183 -25.15 -5.49 0.59
C LYS A 183 -24.89 -6.66 1.53
N ASP A 184 -23.65 -6.79 2.00
CA ASP A 184 -23.13 -8.00 2.64
C ASP A 184 -22.77 -7.79 4.13
N GLY A 185 -22.80 -6.55 4.64
CA GLY A 185 -22.48 -6.16 6.03
C GLY A 185 -21.34 -5.15 6.13
#